data_AF-A0A2Z2MNE5-F1
#
_entry.id   AF-A0A2Z2MNE5-F1
#
_cell.length_a   1.000
_cell.length_b   1.000
_cell.length_c   1.000
_cell.angle_alpha   90.00
_cell.angle_beta   90.00
_cell.angle_gamma   90.00
#
_symmetry.space_group_name_H-M   'P 1'
#
loop_
_entity.id
_entity.type
_entity.pdbx_description
1 polymer ?
#
loop_
_entity_poly.entity_id
_entity_poly.type
_entity_poly.pdbx_seq_one_letter_code
_entity_poly.pdbx_strand_id
1 'polypeptide(L)'
;MRRFAAFFLLALFLLTIGSLLLPKYGRETPTTYGFLSGDGSSVSVFVPTARRVSISIVTEDQERYEVQVFDGVRGGFIANLTAVGNMYRELELPDSGTYYFVYHGNGSARIAVGTLSMYPSERVLRTEYIAGGTAAFVLAALVWTGVRR
;
A
#
# COMPACT_ATOMS: atom_id res chain seq x y z
N MET A 1 30.93 -1.14 -33.08
CA MET A 1 31.08 -1.68 -31.71
C MET A 1 31.14 -0.60 -30.62
N ARG A 2 32.09 0.36 -30.62
CA ARG A 2 32.22 1.37 -29.52
C ARG A 2 30.98 2.23 -29.22
N ARG A 3 30.27 2.71 -30.25
CA ARG A 3 29.08 3.57 -30.06
C ARG A 3 27.92 2.81 -29.42
N PHE A 4 27.75 1.54 -29.79
CA PHE A 4 26.69 0.68 -29.24
C PHE A 4 26.90 0.36 -27.77
N ALA A 5 28.14 0.01 -27.37
CA ALA A 5 28.49 -0.21 -25.97
C ALA A 5 28.33 1.06 -25.11
N ALA A 6 28.58 2.25 -25.68
CA ALA A 6 28.36 3.52 -24.99
C ALA A 6 26.87 3.81 -24.76
N PHE A 7 26.01 3.62 -25.77
CA PHE A 7 24.55 3.74 -25.59
C PHE A 7 24.00 2.68 -24.63
N PHE A 8 24.56 1.47 -24.63
CA PHE A 8 24.22 0.39 -23.72
C PHE A 8 24.53 0.75 -22.25
N LEU A 9 25.73 1.22 -21.96
CA LEU A 9 26.11 1.68 -20.62
C LEU A 9 25.30 2.89 -20.17
N LEU A 10 24.98 3.80 -21.09
CA LEU A 10 24.13 4.96 -20.80
C LEU A 10 22.70 4.53 -20.42
N ALA A 11 22.10 3.58 -21.14
CA ALA A 11 20.77 3.06 -20.81
C ALA A 11 20.74 2.33 -19.46
N LEU A 12 21.76 1.51 -19.16
CA LEU A 12 21.94 0.85 -17.87
C LEU A 12 22.11 1.86 -16.73
N PHE A 13 22.89 2.91 -16.96
CA PHE A 13 23.09 4.00 -16.01
C PHE A 13 21.79 4.77 -15.75
N LEU A 14 21.04 5.11 -16.81
CA LEU A 14 19.74 5.79 -16.70
C LEU A 14 18.68 4.92 -16.02
N LEU A 15 18.67 3.61 -16.27
CA LEU A 15 17.76 2.67 -15.60
C LEU A 15 18.08 2.57 -14.10
N THR A 16 19.36 2.46 -13.75
CA THR A 16 19.82 2.38 -12.35
C THR A 16 19.58 3.69 -11.60
N ILE A 17 19.78 4.84 -12.25
CA ILE A 17 19.43 6.14 -11.67
C ILE A 17 17.91 6.30 -11.55
N GLY A 18 17.17 5.87 -12.57
CA GLY A 18 15.71 5.90 -12.56
C GLY A 18 15.13 5.08 -11.41
N SER A 19 15.70 3.92 -11.10
CA SER A 19 15.28 3.11 -9.95
C SER A 19 15.70 3.71 -8.61
N LEU A 20 16.81 4.47 -8.55
CA LEU A 20 17.19 5.26 -7.38
C LEU A 20 16.27 6.47 -7.13
N LEU A 21 15.68 7.01 -8.19
CA LEU A 21 14.70 8.10 -8.16
C LEU A 21 13.26 7.63 -7.91
N LEU A 22 13.00 6.32 -7.95
CA LEU A 22 11.73 5.79 -7.48
C LEU A 22 11.56 6.22 -6.02
N PRO A 23 10.37 6.71 -5.63
CA PRO A 23 10.13 7.14 -4.28
C PRO A 23 10.53 6.00 -3.34
N LYS A 24 11.54 6.25 -2.49
CA LYS A 24 11.83 5.35 -1.38
C LYS A 24 10.53 5.32 -0.59
N TYR A 25 9.84 4.18 -0.54
CA TYR A 25 8.61 3.96 0.25
C TYR A 25 8.84 4.08 1.77
N GLY A 26 9.91 4.75 2.17
CA GLY A 26 10.29 5.05 3.53
C GLY A 26 9.83 6.45 3.92
N ARG A 27 8.85 6.47 4.83
CA ARG A 27 8.89 7.30 6.03
C ARG A 27 8.55 8.79 5.96
N GLU A 28 7.93 9.30 4.90
CA GLU A 28 7.53 10.70 4.89
C GLU A 28 6.01 10.85 5.05
N THR A 29 5.63 11.11 6.31
CA THR A 29 4.30 11.37 6.86
C THR A 29 3.43 10.14 7.18
N PRO A 30 3.18 9.83 8.48
CA PRO A 30 2.07 8.95 8.83
C PRO A 30 0.79 9.63 8.35
N THR A 31 0.13 9.02 7.36
CA THR A 31 -1.22 9.44 7.00
C THR A 31 -2.14 9.00 8.12
N THR A 32 -2.72 9.98 8.80
CA THR A 32 -3.73 9.78 9.85
C THR A 32 -5.08 10.17 9.28
N TYR A 33 -5.98 9.20 9.16
CA TYR A 33 -7.37 9.42 8.79
C TYR A 33 -8.20 9.40 10.05
N GLY A 34 -8.80 10.54 10.41
CA GLY A 34 -9.76 10.62 11.51
C GLY A 34 -11.18 10.72 10.95
N PHE A 35 -12.10 9.92 11.48
CA PHE A 35 -13.50 10.03 11.12
C PHE A 35 -14.40 9.84 12.34
N LEU A 36 -15.51 10.57 12.34
CA LEU A 36 -16.59 10.43 13.30
C LEU A 36 -17.60 9.44 12.73
N SER A 37 -17.90 8.39 13.48
CA SER A 37 -18.92 7.41 13.10
C SER A 37 -20.08 7.49 14.07
N GLY A 38 -21.28 7.75 13.54
CA GLY A 38 -22.55 7.53 14.25
C GLY A 38 -23.19 6.21 13.83
N ASP A 39 -24.39 5.94 14.35
CA ASP A 39 -25.15 4.70 14.11
C ASP A 39 -25.16 4.29 12.63
N GLY A 40 -24.50 3.16 12.32
CA GLY A 40 -24.50 2.57 10.97
C GLY A 40 -23.63 3.29 9.92
N SER A 41 -22.62 4.07 10.33
CA SER A 41 -21.73 4.77 9.40
C SER A 41 -20.70 3.84 8.72
N SER A 42 -20.30 4.18 7.49
CA SER A 42 -19.20 3.54 6.78
C SER A 42 -18.25 4.58 6.17
N VAL A 43 -16.94 4.35 6.27
CA VAL A 43 -15.92 5.21 5.69
C VAL A 43 -14.97 4.41 4.80
N SER A 44 -14.66 4.94 3.62
CA SER A 44 -13.68 4.36 2.72
C SER A 44 -12.34 5.08 2.83
N VAL A 45 -11.25 4.34 2.96
CA VAL A 45 -9.87 4.86 2.98
C VAL A 45 -9.11 4.28 1.80
N PHE A 46 -8.52 5.15 0.97
CA PHE A 46 -7.64 4.72 -0.11
C PHE A 46 -6.20 4.55 0.38
N VAL A 47 -5.63 3.39 0.10
CA VAL A 47 -4.30 2.97 0.53
C VAL A 47 -3.43 2.74 -0.71
N PRO A 48 -2.49 3.65 -1.04
CA PRO A 48 -1.63 3.51 -2.23
C PRO A 48 -0.69 2.29 -2.27
N THR A 49 -0.34 1.71 -1.12
CA THR A 49 0.53 0.53 -1.04
C THR A 49 0.26 -0.25 0.24
N ALA A 50 0.71 -1.51 0.27
CA ALA A 50 0.62 -2.38 1.43
C ALA A 50 1.23 -1.69 2.67
N ARG A 51 0.56 -1.80 3.81
CA ARG A 51 0.97 -1.07 5.02
C ARG A 51 0.44 -1.74 6.28
N ARG A 52 1.11 -1.47 7.40
CA ARG A 52 0.57 -1.67 8.74
C ARG A 52 -0.05 -0.38 9.21
N VAL A 53 -1.28 -0.44 9.70
CA VAL A 53 -1.98 0.70 10.28
C VAL A 53 -2.25 0.45 11.76
N SER A 54 -2.18 1.52 12.55
CA SER A 54 -2.80 1.58 13.86
C SER A 54 -4.23 2.09 13.71
N ILE A 55 -5.14 1.50 14.46
CA ILE A 55 -6.54 1.88 14.53
C ILE A 55 -6.80 2.18 15.99
N SER A 56 -7.11 3.44 16.30
CA SER A 56 -7.62 3.85 17.60
C SER A 56 -9.10 4.15 17.52
N ILE A 57 -9.84 3.66 18.50
CA ILE A 57 -11.27 3.90 18.64
C ILE A 57 -11.48 4.49 20.02
N VAL A 58 -12.16 5.64 20.07
CA VAL A 58 -12.57 6.31 21.31
C VAL A 58 -14.08 6.44 21.26
N THR A 59 -14.76 5.73 22.15
CA THR A 59 -16.22 5.75 22.24
C THR A 59 -16.64 6.68 23.36
N GLU A 60 -17.76 7.40 23.18
CA GLU A 60 -18.24 8.32 24.21
C GLU A 60 -18.85 7.56 25.40
N ASP A 61 -19.41 6.38 25.14
CA ASP A 61 -20.02 5.53 26.15
C ASP A 61 -19.23 4.23 26.37
N GLN A 62 -19.39 3.59 27.54
CA GLN A 62 -18.80 2.27 27.84
C GLN A 62 -19.57 1.11 27.17
N GLU A 63 -20.34 1.40 26.14
CA GLU A 63 -21.02 0.37 25.35
C GLU A 63 -20.05 -0.39 24.45
N ARG A 64 -20.52 -1.50 23.90
CA ARG A 64 -19.74 -2.35 23.00
C ARG A 64 -19.96 -1.90 21.56
N TYR A 65 -18.85 -1.61 20.88
CA TYR A 65 -18.84 -1.16 19.50
C TYR A 65 -18.06 -2.12 18.63
N GLU A 66 -18.45 -2.20 17.36
CA GLU A 66 -17.88 -3.11 16.38
C GLU A 66 -17.48 -2.35 15.12
N VAL A 67 -16.21 -2.46 14.73
CA VAL A 67 -15.72 -1.94 13.45
C VAL A 67 -15.27 -3.11 12.59
N GLN A 68 -15.99 -3.32 11.50
CA GLN A 68 -15.66 -4.31 10.51
C GLN A 68 -14.84 -3.66 9.41
N VAL A 69 -13.72 -4.29 9.05
CA VAL A 69 -12.82 -3.81 8.01
C VAL A 69 -12.90 -4.75 6.81
N PHE A 70 -13.14 -4.18 5.63
CA PHE A 70 -13.25 -4.91 4.37
C PHE A 70 -12.20 -4.42 3.37
N ASP A 71 -11.63 -5.37 2.65
CA ASP A 71 -10.75 -5.16 1.50
C ASP A 71 -11.62 -4.96 0.25
N GLY A 72 -11.67 -3.72 -0.26
CA GLY A 72 -12.38 -3.40 -1.50
C GLY A 72 -11.69 -3.89 -2.78
N VAL A 73 -10.43 -4.33 -2.68
CA VAL A 73 -9.63 -4.82 -3.80
C VAL A 73 -9.82 -6.31 -4.00
N ARG A 74 -9.77 -7.07 -2.90
CA ARG A 74 -9.98 -8.52 -2.89
C ARG A 74 -11.43 -8.92 -2.64
N GLY A 75 -12.28 -7.97 -2.25
CA GLY A 75 -13.70 -8.21 -1.96
C GLY A 75 -13.89 -9.09 -0.71
N GLY A 76 -13.08 -8.87 0.32
CA GLY A 76 -13.01 -9.78 1.47
C GLY A 76 -13.09 -9.06 2.81
N PHE A 77 -13.66 -9.72 3.81
CA PHE A 77 -13.57 -9.29 5.19
C PHE A 77 -12.14 -9.48 5.71
N ILE A 78 -11.60 -8.48 6.39
CA ILE A 78 -10.25 -8.49 6.95
C ILE A 78 -10.30 -8.76 8.45
N ALA A 79 -11.03 -7.92 9.18
CA ALA A 79 -11.01 -7.93 10.63
C ALA A 79 -12.30 -7.36 11.22
N ASN A 80 -12.66 -7.89 12.39
CA ASN A 80 -13.71 -7.36 13.24
C ASN A 80 -13.03 -6.86 14.52
N LEU A 81 -13.15 -5.57 14.75
CA LEU A 81 -12.52 -4.85 15.85
C LEU A 81 -13.59 -4.45 16.85
N THR A 82 -13.65 -5.15 17.97
CA THR A 82 -14.58 -4.81 19.06
C THR A 82 -13.91 -3.86 20.06
N ALA A 83 -14.56 -2.74 20.37
CA ALA A 83 -14.12 -1.75 21.35
C ALA A 83 -15.14 -1.58 22.48
N VAL A 84 -14.65 -1.30 23.69
CA VAL A 84 -15.43 -0.85 24.84
C VAL A 84 -14.64 0.30 25.47
N GLY A 85 -15.14 1.54 25.36
CA GLY A 85 -14.36 2.73 25.70
C GLY A 85 -13.24 2.99 24.69
N ASN A 86 -12.00 2.99 25.16
CA ASN A 86 -10.83 3.24 24.30
C ASN A 86 -10.18 1.94 23.85
N MET A 87 -9.92 1.82 22.56
CA MET A 87 -9.25 0.67 21.97
C MET A 87 -8.13 1.11 21.02
N TYR A 88 -7.04 0.33 21.02
CA TYR A 88 -5.94 0.43 20.07
C TYR A 88 -5.66 -0.95 19.47
N ARG A 89 -5.59 -1.03 18.14
CA ARG A 89 -5.23 -2.25 17.41
C ARG A 89 -4.34 -1.93 16.23
N GLU A 90 -3.47 -2.88 15.91
CA GLU A 90 -2.70 -2.84 14.67
C GLU A 90 -3.33 -3.81 13.67
N LEU A 91 -3.44 -3.36 12.43
CA LEU A 91 -3.99 -4.14 11.34
C LEU A 91 -3.08 -4.04 10.12
N GLU A 92 -2.92 -5.16 9.43
CA GLU A 92 -2.17 -5.21 8.19
C GLU A 92 -3.11 -5.08 6.99
N LEU A 93 -2.80 -4.15 6.10
CA LEU A 93 -3.49 -3.91 4.83
C LEU A 93 -2.56 -4.42 3.71
N PRO A 94 -2.86 -5.60 3.13
CA PRO A 94 -1.90 -6.36 2.35
C PRO A 94 -1.64 -5.77 0.95
N ASP A 95 -2.56 -4.97 0.42
CA ASP A 95 -2.51 -4.48 -0.95
C ASP A 95 -2.80 -2.98 -1.08
N SER A 96 -2.45 -2.44 -2.25
CA SER A 96 -2.90 -1.12 -2.67
C SER A 96 -4.37 -1.14 -3.10
N GLY A 97 -5.16 -0.22 -2.56
CA GLY A 97 -6.52 0.10 -3.00
C GLY A 97 -7.43 0.58 -1.87
N THR A 98 -8.74 0.47 -2.06
CA THR A 98 -9.72 1.03 -1.13
C THR A 98 -10.11 0.02 -0.07
N TYR A 99 -10.08 0.43 1.20
CA TYR A 99 -10.55 -0.34 2.34
C TYR A 99 -11.77 0.34 2.96
N TYR A 100 -12.74 -0.45 3.40
CA TYR A 100 -13.97 0.05 4.01
C TYR A 100 -13.98 -0.27 5.49
N PHE A 101 -14.25 0.74 6.31
CA PHE A 101 -14.47 0.62 7.74
C PHE A 101 -15.96 0.83 7.99
N VAL A 102 -16.63 -0.23 8.41
CA VAL A 102 -18.08 -0.23 8.68
C VAL A 102 -18.27 -0.30 10.19
N TYR A 103 -18.92 0.72 10.73
CA TYR A 103 -19.16 0.86 12.15
C TYR A 103 -20.57 0.38 12.51
N HIS A 104 -20.64 -0.47 13.54
CA HIS A 104 -21.87 -0.95 14.15
C HIS A 104 -21.83 -0.69 15.65
N GLY A 105 -22.84 0.01 16.15
CA GLY A 105 -23.03 0.28 17.58
C GLY A 105 -24.11 1.34 17.76
N ASN A 106 -24.53 1.51 19.01
CA ASN A 106 -25.45 2.56 19.42
C ASN A 106 -24.62 3.71 20.01
N GLY A 107 -24.55 4.85 19.33
CA GLY A 107 -23.82 6.03 19.75
C GLY A 107 -22.67 6.42 18.83
N SER A 108 -21.88 7.39 19.29
CA SER A 108 -20.82 8.00 18.50
C SER A 108 -19.43 7.47 18.89
N ALA A 109 -18.60 7.21 17.89
CA ALA A 109 -17.22 6.81 18.07
C ALA A 109 -16.29 7.64 17.20
N ARG A 110 -15.14 8.03 17.77
CA ARG A 110 -14.04 8.66 17.05
C ARG A 110 -13.04 7.59 16.68
N ILE A 111 -12.86 7.39 15.38
CA ILE A 111 -11.93 6.40 14.85
C ILE A 111 -10.79 7.13 14.17
N ALA A 112 -9.56 6.79 14.53
CA ALA A 112 -8.37 7.26 13.83
C ALA A 112 -7.57 6.09 13.30
N VAL A 113 -7.18 6.17 12.03
CA VAL A 113 -6.36 5.19 11.33
C VAL A 113 -5.03 5.85 10.99
N GLY A 114 -3.96 5.47 11.69
CA GLY A 114 -2.61 5.98 11.48
C GLY A 114 -1.75 4.96 10.74
N THR A 115 -0.87 5.41 9.85
CA THR A 115 0.08 4.49 9.20
C THR A 115 1.32 4.27 10.09
N LEU A 116 1.62 3.01 10.42
CA LEU A 116 2.81 2.63 11.20
C LEU A 116 4.01 2.34 10.30
N SER A 117 3.80 1.56 9.24
CA SER A 117 4.84 1.20 8.28
C SER A 117 4.24 0.91 6.90
N MET A 118 5.01 1.18 5.84
CA MET A 118 4.62 0.93 4.45
C MET A 118 5.59 -0.06 3.82
N TYR A 119 5.09 -0.90 2.94
CA TYR A 119 5.87 -1.88 2.18
C TYR A 119 5.33 -1.97 0.75
N PRO A 120 6.15 -2.40 -0.22
CA PRO A 120 5.70 -2.54 -1.60
C PRO A 120 4.67 -3.67 -1.69
N SER A 121 3.51 -3.40 -2.29
CA SER A 121 2.49 -4.43 -2.52
C SER A 121 2.95 -5.44 -3.57
N GLU A 122 2.34 -6.63 -3.57
CA GLU A 122 2.68 -7.68 -4.55
C GLU A 122 2.50 -7.17 -6.00
N ARG A 123 1.50 -6.33 -6.25
CA ARG A 123 1.26 -5.71 -7.56
C ARG A 123 2.39 -4.77 -7.97
N VAL A 124 2.89 -3.97 -7.03
CA VAL A 124 4.01 -3.05 -7.28
C VAL A 124 5.27 -3.85 -7.61
N LEU A 125 5.60 -4.86 -6.78
CA LEU A 125 6.75 -5.74 -7.01
C LEU A 125 6.64 -6.47 -8.35
N ARG A 126 5.47 -7.05 -8.67
CA ARG A 126 5.23 -7.75 -9.93
C ARG A 126 5.45 -6.84 -11.13
N THR A 127 4.97 -5.60 -11.07
CA THR A 127 5.15 -4.62 -12.15
C THR A 127 6.62 -4.28 -12.34
N GLU A 128 7.34 -4.08 -11.25
CA GLU A 128 8.78 -3.82 -11.26
C GLU A 128 9.56 -5.00 -11.86
N TYR A 129 9.26 -6.24 -11.46
CA TYR A 129 9.90 -7.44 -12.01
C TYR A 129 9.58 -7.66 -13.49
N ILE A 130 8.34 -7.45 -13.93
CA ILE A 130 7.96 -7.60 -15.35
C ILE A 130 8.67 -6.54 -16.20
N ALA A 131 8.66 -5.28 -15.76
CA ALA A 131 9.32 -4.19 -16.48
C ALA A 131 10.84 -4.42 -16.57
N GLY A 132 11.48 -4.75 -15.44
CA GLY A 132 12.91 -5.06 -15.38
C GLY A 132 13.27 -6.30 -16.20
N GLY A 133 12.48 -7.37 -16.09
CA GLY A 133 12.68 -8.61 -16.84
C GLY A 133 12.52 -8.43 -18.35
N THR A 134 11.52 -7.66 -18.79
CA THR A 134 11.30 -7.35 -20.21
C THR A 134 12.47 -6.53 -20.76
N ALA A 135 12.92 -5.52 -20.02
CA ALA A 135 14.08 -4.73 -20.40
C ALA A 135 15.34 -5.60 -20.51
N ALA A 136 15.59 -6.49 -19.55
CA ALA A 136 16.70 -7.43 -19.57
C ALA A 136 16.63 -8.40 -20.76
N PHE A 137 15.44 -8.93 -21.08
CA PHE A 137 15.26 -9.86 -22.20
C PHE A 137 15.49 -9.17 -23.55
N VAL A 138 14.95 -7.96 -23.73
CA VAL A 138 15.19 -7.14 -24.94
C VAL A 138 16.68 -6.83 -25.08
N LEU A 139 17.36 -6.50 -23.98
CA LEU A 139 18.81 -6.28 -23.98
C LEU A 139 19.58 -7.54 -24.37
N ALA A 140 19.24 -8.70 -23.81
CA ALA A 140 19.89 -9.97 -24.15
C ALA A 140 19.73 -10.32 -25.64
N ALA A 141 18.53 -10.12 -26.20
CA ALA A 141 18.27 -10.34 -27.62
C ALA A 141 19.09 -9.39 -28.52
N LEU A 142 19.16 -8.10 -28.15
CA LEU A 142 19.97 -7.11 -28.89
C LEU A 142 21.47 -7.43 -28.84
N VAL A 143 22.01 -7.81 -27.68
CA VAL A 143 23.41 -8.24 -27.57
C VAL A 143 23.66 -9.49 -28.41
N TRP A 144 22.76 -10.48 -28.37
CA TRP A 144 22.88 -11.70 -29.16
C TRP A 144 22.94 -11.42 -30.68
N THR A 145 22.09 -10.51 -31.17
CA THR A 145 22.10 -10.12 -32.59
C THR A 145 23.31 -9.26 -32.97
N GLY A 146 23.82 -8.44 -32.04
CA GLY A 146 25.00 -7.60 -32.24
C GLY A 146 26.34 -8.34 -32.17
N VAL A 147 26.41 -9.50 -31.49
CA VAL A 147 27.59 -10.38 -31.44
C VAL A 147 27.71 -11.28 -32.67
N ARG A 148 26.60 -11.56 -33.37
CA ARG A 148 26.57 -12.36 -34.61
C ARG A 148 26.95 -11.59 -35.88
N ARG A 149 27.18 -10.27 -35.79
CA ARG A 149 27.67 -9.41 -36.90
C ARG A 149 29.06 -8.89 -36.59
#